data_AF-A0A2V4N974-F1
#
_entry.id   AF-A0A2V4N974-F1
#
_cell.length_a   1.000
_cell.length_b   1.000
_cell.length_c   1.000
_cell.angle_alpha   90.00
_cell.angle_beta   90.00
_cell.angle_gamma   90.00
#
_symmetry.space_group_name_H-M   'P 1'
#
loop_
_entity.id
_entity.type
_entity.pdbx_description
1 polymer ?
#
loop_
_entity_poly.entity_id
_entity_poly.type
_entity_poly.pdbx_seq_one_letter_code
_entity_poly.pdbx_strand_id
1 'polypeptide(L)'
;MSVSELAGLLVAVGWAVLVTLLAVVLVRLSKVLREATVLVSAVTEQAVPLLHDAADAVHAAQQQLERVDDITANVQDAAANANALSSTVAATLGGPLVKVAAFSYGVRKAVSRRQSALTVPQQPGERDELARLIRAEVRAATAPKFGLLSRIRRAVKG
;
A
#
# COMPACT_ATOMS: atom_id res chain seq x y z
N MET A 1 104.26 -23.20 -14.04
CA MET A 1 102.80 -23.14 -13.79
C MET A 1 102.40 -24.44 -13.14
N SER A 2 102.16 -24.46 -11.82
CA SER A 2 101.73 -25.68 -11.13
C SER A 2 100.23 -25.88 -11.32
N VAL A 3 99.77 -27.14 -11.36
CA VAL A 3 98.34 -27.49 -11.54
C VAL A 3 97.44 -26.80 -10.50
N SER A 4 97.96 -26.57 -9.29
CA SER A 4 97.29 -25.82 -8.22
C SER A 4 96.98 -24.36 -8.56
N GLU A 5 97.86 -23.69 -9.29
CA GLU A 5 97.72 -22.27 -9.63
C GLU A 5 96.63 -22.08 -10.71
N LEU A 6 96.61 -22.97 -11.71
CA LEU A 6 95.56 -23.00 -12.73
C LEU A 6 94.18 -23.32 -12.12
N ALA A 7 94.13 -24.25 -11.16
CA ALA A 7 92.89 -24.58 -10.45
C ALA A 7 92.36 -23.39 -9.64
N GLY A 8 93.24 -22.68 -8.92
CA GLY A 8 92.87 -21.48 -8.17
C GLY A 8 92.33 -20.36 -9.06
N LEU A 9 92.95 -20.13 -10.22
CA LEU A 9 92.50 -19.11 -11.17
C LEU A 9 91.11 -19.44 -11.74
N LEU A 10 90.84 -20.70 -12.08
CA LEU A 10 89.55 -21.11 -12.62
C LEU A 10 88.42 -20.93 -11.59
N VAL A 11 88.70 -21.29 -10.33
CA VAL A 11 87.76 -21.05 -9.21
C VAL A 11 87.53 -19.56 -8.98
N ALA A 12 88.58 -18.75 -9.00
CA ALA A 12 88.48 -17.30 -8.80
C ALA A 12 87.60 -16.65 -9.89
N VAL A 13 87.79 -17.04 -11.15
CA VAL A 13 86.97 -16.56 -12.27
C VAL A 13 85.51 -17.02 -12.10
N GLY A 14 85.27 -18.28 -11.76
CA GLY A 14 83.92 -18.79 -11.51
C GLY A 14 83.20 -18.04 -10.38
N TRP A 15 83.91 -17.77 -9.28
CA TRP A 15 83.38 -17.00 -8.16
C TRP A 15 83.08 -15.55 -8.53
N ALA A 16 83.98 -14.89 -9.28
CA ALA A 16 83.77 -13.53 -9.75
C ALA A 16 82.50 -13.41 -10.62
N VAL A 17 82.26 -14.39 -11.51
CA VAL A 17 81.03 -14.45 -12.31
C VAL A 17 79.80 -14.65 -11.42
N LEU A 18 79.86 -15.56 -10.45
CA LEU A 18 78.77 -15.79 -9.49
C LEU A 18 78.41 -14.53 -8.72
N VAL A 19 79.40 -13.84 -8.15
CA VAL A 19 79.21 -12.60 -7.38
C VAL A 19 78.62 -11.51 -8.28
N THR A 20 79.08 -11.39 -9.52
CA THR A 20 78.53 -10.41 -10.48
C THR A 20 77.07 -10.71 -10.79
N LEU A 21 76.72 -11.97 -11.03
CA LEU A 21 75.33 -12.39 -11.26
C LEU A 21 74.47 -12.08 -10.03
N LEU A 22 74.94 -12.43 -8.84
CA LEU A 22 74.24 -12.15 -7.59
C LEU A 22 74.03 -10.64 -7.37
N ALA A 23 75.04 -9.82 -7.65
CA ALA A 23 74.92 -8.36 -7.58
C ALA A 23 73.82 -7.83 -8.53
N VAL A 24 73.76 -8.34 -9.76
CA VAL A 24 72.70 -7.97 -10.71
C VAL A 24 71.31 -8.36 -10.19
N VAL A 25 71.17 -9.55 -9.60
CA VAL A 25 69.90 -10.01 -9.00
C VAL A 25 69.49 -9.12 -7.83
N LEU A 26 70.41 -8.81 -6.92
CA LEU A 26 70.15 -7.93 -5.78
C LEU A 26 69.73 -6.54 -6.23
N VAL A 27 70.41 -5.97 -7.23
CA VAL A 27 70.04 -4.65 -7.79
C VAL A 27 68.62 -4.68 -8.38
N ARG A 28 68.25 -5.76 -9.09
CA ARG A 28 66.89 -5.91 -9.60
C ARG A 28 65.87 -6.03 -8.47
N LEU A 29 66.18 -6.81 -7.42
CA LEU A 29 65.30 -6.97 -6.27
C LEU A 29 65.10 -5.65 -5.52
N SER A 30 66.16 -4.87 -5.31
CA SER A 30 66.06 -3.54 -4.68
C SER A 30 65.15 -2.61 -5.48
N LYS A 31 65.15 -2.68 -6.82
CA LYS A 31 64.23 -1.90 -7.65
C LYS A 31 62.77 -2.32 -7.43
N VAL A 32 62.49 -3.63 -7.42
CA VAL A 32 61.13 -4.15 -7.17
C VAL A 32 60.63 -3.75 -5.78
N LEU A 33 61.47 -3.88 -4.74
CA LEU A 33 61.10 -3.48 -3.38
C LEU A 33 60.82 -1.97 -3.29
N ARG A 34 61.57 -1.16 -4.04
CA ARG A 34 61.35 0.28 -4.11
C ARG A 34 60.02 0.61 -4.80
N GLU A 35 59.70 -0.05 -5.90
CA GLU A 35 58.40 0.09 -6.56
C GLU A 35 57.25 -0.35 -5.66
N ALA A 36 57.39 -1.49 -4.96
CA ALA A 36 56.41 -1.94 -3.98
C ALA A 36 56.22 -0.93 -2.85
N THR A 37 57.30 -0.32 -2.36
CA THR A 37 57.23 0.72 -1.32
C THR A 37 56.48 1.95 -1.83
N VAL A 38 56.75 2.39 -3.06
CA VAL A 38 56.02 3.51 -3.69
C VAL A 38 54.54 3.18 -3.86
N LEU A 39 54.21 1.97 -4.30
CA LEU A 39 52.83 1.51 -4.43
C LEU A 39 52.11 1.50 -3.08
N VAL A 40 52.74 0.94 -2.03
CA VAL A 40 52.17 0.94 -0.68
C VAL A 40 51.97 2.36 -0.18
N SER A 41 52.92 3.27 -0.42
CA SER A 41 52.77 4.69 -0.07
C SER A 41 51.58 5.31 -0.80
N ALA A 42 51.47 5.12 -2.11
CA ALA A 42 50.38 5.67 -2.91
C ALA A 42 49.00 5.11 -2.52
N VAL A 43 48.92 3.80 -2.24
CA VAL A 43 47.70 3.17 -1.72
C VAL A 43 47.35 3.73 -0.35
N THR A 44 48.32 3.91 0.54
CA THR A 44 48.07 4.45 1.89
C THR A 44 47.59 5.90 1.83
N GLU A 45 48.23 6.73 0.99
CA GLU A 45 47.83 8.13 0.75
C GLU A 45 46.40 8.26 0.25
N GLN A 46 45.89 7.27 -0.47
CA GLN A 46 44.50 7.27 -0.98
C GLN A 46 43.52 6.57 -0.03
N ALA A 47 43.92 5.45 0.58
CA ALA A 47 43.05 4.63 1.42
C ALA A 47 42.73 5.32 2.75
N VAL A 48 43.69 6.02 3.37
CA VAL A 48 43.45 6.68 4.67
C VAL A 48 42.37 7.76 4.56
N PRO A 49 42.39 8.68 3.58
CA PRO A 49 41.29 9.63 3.36
C PRO A 49 39.95 8.94 3.08
N LEU A 50 39.92 7.91 2.23
CA LEU A 50 38.66 7.19 1.94
C LEU A 50 38.05 6.52 3.18
N LEU A 51 38.89 6.03 4.08
CA LEU A 51 38.44 5.48 5.36
C LEU A 51 37.89 6.58 6.29
N HIS A 52 38.48 7.77 6.25
CA HIS A 52 37.98 8.92 6.99
C HIS A 52 36.62 9.39 6.43
N ASP A 53 36.49 9.54 5.11
CA ASP A 53 35.23 9.89 4.44
C ASP A 53 34.14 8.85 4.74
N ALA A 54 34.49 7.57 4.74
CA ALA A 54 33.56 6.50 5.11
C ALA A 54 33.13 6.58 6.59
N ALA A 55 34.05 6.89 7.50
CA ALA A 55 33.74 7.10 8.91
C ALA A 55 32.81 8.31 9.10
N ASP A 56 33.06 9.40 8.39
CA ASP A 56 32.22 10.60 8.41
C ASP A 56 30.83 10.31 7.83
N ALA A 57 30.74 9.53 6.75
CA ALA A 57 29.46 9.10 6.19
C ALA A 57 28.66 8.23 7.17
N VAL A 58 29.33 7.31 7.88
CA VAL A 58 28.69 6.50 8.94
C VAL A 58 28.23 7.39 10.09
N HIS A 59 29.04 8.37 10.51
CA HIS A 59 28.65 9.29 11.56
C HIS A 59 27.45 10.17 11.15
N ALA A 60 27.43 10.66 9.92
CA ALA A 60 26.31 11.40 9.36
C ALA A 60 25.05 10.53 9.26
N ALA A 61 25.17 9.26 8.86
CA ALA A 61 24.07 8.32 8.85
C ALA A 61 23.51 8.08 10.26
N GLN A 62 24.38 7.93 11.27
CA GLN A 62 23.96 7.79 12.66
C GLN A 62 23.15 9.01 13.14
N GLN A 63 23.61 10.23 12.86
CA GLN A 63 22.87 11.45 13.19
C GLN A 63 21.51 11.53 12.47
N GLN A 64 21.42 11.02 11.24
CA GLN A 64 20.15 10.96 10.51
C GLN A 64 19.20 9.95 11.13
N LEU A 65 19.69 8.80 11.61
CA LEU A 65 18.88 7.82 12.32
C LEU A 65 18.33 8.40 13.62
N GLU A 66 19.14 9.13 14.40
CA GLU A 66 18.66 9.82 15.61
C GLU A 66 17.52 10.81 15.29
N ARG A 67 17.64 11.59 14.20
CA ARG A 67 16.55 12.48 13.76
C ARG A 67 15.29 11.72 13.34
N VAL A 68 15.45 10.57 12.70
CA VAL A 68 14.31 9.72 12.31
C VAL A 68 13.62 9.13 13.53
N ASP A 69 14.38 8.76 14.57
CA ASP A 69 13.83 8.29 15.84
C ASP A 69 13.03 9.41 16.54
N ASP A 70 13.54 10.64 16.57
CA ASP A 70 12.82 11.80 17.10
C ASP A 70 11.52 12.07 16.32
N ILE A 71 11.56 12.01 14.97
CA ILE A 71 10.36 12.16 14.14
C ILE A 71 9.36 11.04 14.46
N THR A 72 9.84 9.81 14.62
CA THR A 72 9.00 8.67 14.96
C THR A 72 8.32 8.86 16.31
N ALA A 73 9.05 9.34 17.32
CA ALA A 73 8.49 9.69 18.63
C ALA A 73 7.41 10.79 18.51
N ASN A 74 7.69 11.87 17.77
CA ASN A 74 6.72 12.94 17.52
C ASN A 74 5.46 12.43 16.80
N VAL A 75 5.60 11.50 15.86
CA VAL A 75 4.48 10.86 15.16
C VAL A 75 3.67 9.98 16.10
N GLN A 76 4.32 9.22 16.98
CA GLN A 76 3.65 8.44 18.03
C GLN A 76 2.83 9.35 18.96
N ASP A 77 3.41 10.46 19.40
CA ASP A 77 2.72 11.45 20.24
C ASP A 77 1.54 12.09 19.51
N ALA A 78 1.71 12.48 18.24
CA ALA A 78 0.64 13.02 17.42
C ALA A 78 -0.52 12.01 17.26
N ALA A 79 -0.20 10.74 17.03
CA ALA A 79 -1.20 9.67 16.95
C ALA A 79 -1.92 9.45 18.28
N ALA A 80 -1.20 9.47 19.41
CA ALA A 80 -1.78 9.36 20.75
C ALA A 80 -2.71 10.54 21.06
N ASN A 81 -2.30 11.76 20.74
CA ASN A 81 -3.11 12.97 20.88
C ASN A 81 -4.37 12.91 20.01
N ALA A 82 -4.25 12.48 18.76
CA ALA A 82 -5.40 12.30 17.87
C ALA A 82 -6.38 11.25 18.44
N ASN A 83 -5.88 10.15 18.99
CA ASN A 83 -6.71 9.13 19.66
C ASN A 83 -7.41 9.71 20.90
N ALA A 84 -6.72 10.50 21.71
CA ALA A 84 -7.30 11.15 22.89
C ALA A 84 -8.39 12.17 22.51
N LEU A 85 -8.13 12.99 21.49
CA LEU A 85 -9.11 13.94 20.94
C LEU A 85 -10.33 13.21 20.38
N SER A 86 -10.12 12.18 19.56
CA SER A 86 -11.19 11.35 19.00
C SER A 86 -12.03 10.70 20.10
N SER A 87 -11.38 10.13 21.11
CA SER A 87 -12.04 9.55 22.29
C SER A 87 -12.85 10.59 23.06
N THR A 88 -12.32 11.78 23.26
CA THR A 88 -13.02 12.88 23.95
C THR A 88 -14.24 13.34 23.17
N VAL A 89 -14.12 13.49 21.85
CA VAL A 89 -15.26 13.83 20.96
C VAL A 89 -16.31 12.73 21.00
N ALA A 90 -15.90 11.46 20.90
CA ALA A 90 -16.79 10.32 21.00
C ALA A 90 -17.50 10.25 22.37
N ALA A 91 -16.78 10.50 23.47
CA ALA A 91 -17.35 10.51 24.81
C ALA A 91 -18.31 11.70 25.04
N THR A 92 -17.98 12.88 24.51
CA THR A 92 -18.76 14.11 24.70
C THR A 92 -20.00 14.14 23.81
N LEU A 93 -19.90 13.65 22.56
CA LEU A 93 -20.94 13.78 21.55
C LEU A 93 -21.56 12.46 21.10
N GLY A 94 -20.90 11.31 21.29
CA GLY A 94 -21.38 10.02 20.77
C GLY A 94 -22.73 9.59 21.35
N GLY A 95 -22.85 9.56 22.68
CA GLY A 95 -24.11 9.21 23.36
C GLY A 95 -25.25 10.20 23.08
N PRO A 96 -25.03 11.52 23.25
CA PRO A 96 -26.03 12.53 22.94
C PRO A 96 -26.50 12.53 21.47
N LEU A 97 -25.60 12.42 20.49
CA LEU A 97 -25.97 12.43 19.06
C LEU A 97 -26.84 11.22 18.68
N VAL A 98 -26.53 10.03 19.20
CA VAL A 98 -27.37 8.83 18.99
C VAL A 98 -28.78 9.05 19.56
N LYS A 99 -28.88 9.66 20.74
CA LYS A 99 -30.18 10.01 21.34
C LYS A 99 -30.95 11.02 20.49
N VAL A 100 -30.29 12.07 19.97
CA VAL A 100 -30.91 13.07 19.09
C VAL A 100 -31.42 12.43 17.78
N ALA A 101 -30.64 11.53 17.20
CA ALA A 101 -31.04 10.81 15.98
C ALA A 101 -32.25 9.90 16.24
N ALA A 102 -32.23 9.12 17.33
CA ALA A 102 -33.33 8.24 17.70
C ALA A 102 -34.61 9.02 18.00
N PHE A 103 -34.51 10.15 18.71
CA PHE A 103 -35.63 11.05 18.98
C PHE A 103 -36.21 11.60 17.68
N SER A 104 -35.38 12.15 16.79
CA SER A 104 -35.81 12.73 15.51
C SER A 104 -36.51 11.69 14.63
N TYR A 105 -35.98 10.47 14.55
CA TYR A 105 -36.62 9.37 13.81
C TYR A 105 -37.94 8.94 14.46
N GLY A 106 -38.00 8.83 15.79
CA GLY A 106 -39.22 8.54 16.53
C GLY A 106 -40.32 9.58 16.26
N VAL A 107 -39.96 10.87 16.31
CA VAL A 107 -40.86 11.99 15.98
C VAL A 107 -41.35 11.88 14.53
N ARG A 108 -40.44 11.71 13.57
CA ARG A 108 -40.81 11.56 12.14
C ARG A 108 -41.74 10.37 11.92
N LYS A 109 -41.48 9.23 12.55
CA LYS A 109 -42.30 8.01 12.44
C LYS A 109 -43.68 8.18 13.09
N ALA A 110 -43.77 8.90 14.20
CA ALA A 110 -45.05 9.23 14.83
C ALA A 110 -45.88 10.16 13.93
N VAL A 111 -45.26 11.20 13.35
CA VAL A 111 -45.91 12.12 12.40
C VAL A 111 -46.37 11.37 11.16
N SER A 112 -45.50 10.54 10.56
CA SER A 112 -45.87 9.77 9.37
C SER A 112 -46.99 8.78 9.65
N ARG A 113 -46.99 8.09 10.81
CA ARG A 113 -48.12 7.23 11.21
C ARG A 113 -49.41 8.02 11.39
N ARG A 114 -49.34 9.23 11.96
CA ARG A 114 -50.52 10.10 12.11
C ARG A 114 -51.09 10.52 10.74
N GLN A 115 -50.21 10.85 9.80
CA GLN A 115 -50.58 11.13 8.41
C GLN A 115 -51.15 9.90 7.72
N SER A 116 -50.53 8.72 7.87
CA SER A 116 -51.05 7.46 7.35
C SER A 116 -52.35 7.01 8.01
N ALA A 117 -52.65 7.43 9.23
CA ALA A 117 -53.94 7.18 9.89
C ALA A 117 -55.04 8.13 9.41
N LEU A 118 -54.67 9.33 8.95
CA LEU A 118 -55.56 10.26 8.25
C LEU A 118 -55.77 9.86 6.79
N THR A 119 -54.82 9.15 6.19
CA THR A 119 -54.99 8.44 4.92
C THR A 119 -55.79 7.17 5.17
N VAL A 120 -57.06 7.13 4.76
CA VAL A 120 -57.93 5.94 4.88
C VAL A 120 -57.15 4.67 4.49
N PRO A 121 -57.09 3.63 5.35
CA PRO A 121 -56.44 2.38 5.02
C PRO A 121 -57.17 1.77 3.81
N GLN A 122 -56.51 1.80 2.65
CA GLN A 122 -56.97 1.10 1.47
C GLN A 122 -56.70 -0.38 1.71
N GLN A 123 -57.68 -1.10 2.25
CA GLN A 123 -57.64 -2.56 2.30
C GLN A 123 -57.44 -3.06 0.86
N PRO A 124 -56.30 -3.71 0.55
CA PRO A 124 -56.02 -4.14 -0.82
C PRO A 124 -57.07 -5.11 -1.36
N GLY A 125 -57.72 -5.88 -0.48
CA GLY A 125 -58.77 -6.83 -0.84
C GLY A 125 -60.11 -6.18 -1.23
N GLU A 126 -60.55 -5.12 -0.55
CA GLU A 126 -61.84 -4.48 -0.84
C GLU A 126 -61.84 -3.79 -2.21
N ARG A 127 -60.71 -3.20 -2.63
CA ARG A 127 -60.57 -2.63 -3.97
C ARG A 127 -60.70 -3.68 -5.07
N ASP A 128 -60.07 -4.83 -4.88
CA ASP A 128 -60.11 -5.92 -5.84
C ASP A 128 -61.50 -6.56 -5.92
N GLU A 129 -62.20 -6.66 -4.79
CA GLU A 129 -63.56 -7.18 -4.72
C GLU A 129 -64.58 -6.21 -5.33
N LEU A 130 -64.49 -4.91 -5.01
CA LEU A 130 -65.30 -3.86 -5.65
C LEU A 130 -65.06 -3.79 -7.16
N ALA A 131 -63.80 -3.92 -7.60
CA ALA A 131 -63.47 -3.93 -9.02
C ALA A 131 -64.08 -5.14 -9.75
N ARG A 132 -64.19 -6.30 -9.08
CA ARG A 132 -64.89 -7.49 -9.62
C ARG A 132 -66.39 -7.27 -9.71
N LEU A 133 -67.00 -6.71 -8.66
CA LEU A 133 -68.45 -6.44 -8.63
C LEU A 133 -68.86 -5.42 -9.70
N ILE A 134 -68.13 -4.32 -9.84
CA ILE A 134 -68.40 -3.30 -10.87
C ILE A 134 -68.23 -3.91 -12.27
N ARG A 135 -67.21 -4.74 -12.49
CA ARG A 135 -66.99 -5.39 -13.78
C ARG A 135 -68.09 -6.42 -14.11
N ALA A 136 -68.62 -7.11 -13.11
CA ALA A 136 -69.76 -8.01 -13.26
C ALA A 136 -71.03 -7.23 -13.62
N GLU A 137 -71.30 -6.13 -12.93
CA GLU A 137 -72.47 -5.28 -13.16
C GLU A 137 -72.45 -4.61 -14.55
N VAL A 138 -71.31 -4.05 -14.94
CA VAL A 138 -71.14 -3.46 -16.28
C VAL A 138 -71.36 -4.52 -17.38
N ARG A 139 -70.93 -5.77 -17.15
CA ARG A 139 -71.15 -6.86 -18.10
C ARG A 139 -72.61 -7.28 -18.20
N ALA A 140 -73.35 -7.25 -17.08
CA ALA A 140 -74.78 -7.50 -17.06
C ALA A 140 -75.57 -6.38 -17.77
N ALA A 141 -75.15 -5.13 -17.60
CA ALA A 141 -75.80 -3.96 -18.21
C ALA A 141 -75.53 -3.81 -19.72
N THR A 142 -74.42 -4.37 -20.23
CA THR A 142 -74.01 -4.20 -21.64
C THR A 142 -74.42 -5.37 -22.55
N ALA A 143 -75.33 -6.25 -22.12
CA ALA A 143 -75.86 -7.31 -22.98
C ALA A 143 -76.84 -6.73 -24.04
N PRO A 144 -76.56 -6.85 -25.35
CA PRO A 144 -77.38 -6.24 -26.39
C PRO A 144 -78.74 -6.95 -26.51
N LYS A 145 -79.84 -6.20 -26.36
CA LYS A 145 -81.23 -6.63 -26.67
C LYS A 145 -81.47 -6.76 -28.18
N PHE A 146 -80.68 -7.56 -28.89
CA PHE A 146 -80.85 -7.81 -30.33
C PHE A 146 -81.40 -9.22 -30.58
N GLY A 147 -82.67 -9.43 -30.24
CA GLY A 147 -83.35 -10.71 -30.45
C GLY A 147 -84.87 -10.65 -30.52
N LEU A 148 -85.49 -9.46 -30.45
CA LEU A 148 -86.95 -9.33 -30.44
C LEU A 148 -87.58 -9.30 -31.85
N LEU A 149 -86.80 -9.06 -32.91
CA LEU A 149 -87.28 -8.96 -34.29
C LEU A 149 -87.41 -10.30 -35.03
N SER A 150 -86.92 -11.41 -34.47
CA SER A 150 -87.05 -12.75 -35.07
C SER A 150 -88.35 -13.47 -34.70
N ARG A 151 -89.15 -12.94 -33.76
CA ARG A 151 -90.42 -13.55 -33.33
C ARG A 151 -91.62 -13.16 -34.20
N ILE A 152 -91.53 -12.09 -34.98
CA ILE A 152 -92.65 -11.62 -35.84
C ILE A 152 -92.68 -12.38 -37.18
N ARG A 153 -91.55 -12.93 -37.67
CA ARG A 153 -91.52 -13.68 -38.94
C ARG A 153 -92.00 -15.14 -38.82
N ARG A 154 -92.21 -15.67 -37.60
CA ARG A 154 -92.69 -17.05 -37.38
C ARG A 154 -94.23 -17.15 -37.25
N ALA A 155 -94.96 -16.04 -37.15
CA ALA A 155 -96.42 -16.04 -37.05
C ALA A 155 -97.16 -15.90 -38.40
N VAL A 156 -96.44 -15.85 -39.54
CA VAL A 156 -97.03 -15.64 -40.87
C VAL A 156 -96.75 -16.79 -41.84
N LYS A 157 -96.17 -17.91 -41.38
CA LYS A 157 -96.03 -19.11 -42.22
C LYS A 157 -95.99 -20.38 -41.37
N GLY A 158 -97.14 -21.00 -41.20
CA GLY A 158 -97.35 -22.26 -40.46
C GLY A 158 -98.63 -22.21 -39.67
#